data_AF-A0AAD6SV88-F1
#
_entry.id   AF-A0AAD6SV88-F1
#
_cell.length_a   1.000
_cell.length_b   1.000
_cell.length_c   1.000
_cell.angle_alpha   90.00
_cell.angle_beta   90.00
_cell.angle_gamma   90.00
#
_symmetry.space_group_name_H-M   'P 1'
#
loop_
_entity.id
_entity.type
_entity.pdbx_description
1 polymer ?
#
loop_
_entity_poly.entity_id
_entity_poly.type
_entity_poly.pdbx_seq_one_letter_code
_entity_poly.pdbx_strand_id
1 'polypeptide(L)'
;MMHPALTFPRPTKEDALKQPAKWNSDWESTTKKFQHVPPSKFFEAEATLLKMRVAADMDTAFIRHQSLLGNLCGLQLMITEEALTYFARNDLEAKWMQASSAVRGKHALIGLSNACSIAKDLHDVRLYCGRELTLSHLQEDGKIVLDLVQAVMALNDAGICEMPETPKDIADAAWDSFAQVQRGSTASESEKLAVANILALRTKLICHVVHFTVRSFLGLELPEVKLEAQKYHKDQFPEATMEQFVGRAAAKAAAKEDKAAWKETHGKRPEHCSYTGCFKINTGAGKFSRCKRCWDDMKREVLYCSGACQTADWKPNHKAICGKPLSFETASTRKYTPSENFAPVIGPPIGSYKRSPSLVYQTNLLSRNPKADYVISDSLKEPVFMDFPDPETQSLFRKCREKAMTTGDRENVAIMGHFLCWMTLQTRQVQPPASDGATVNVIVAQLKKEYRFDDLHLAINEMQQRQNMDPFKRPVLLSSMSPPNWVRFCSGMNGYQQVVLT
;
A
#
# COMPACT_ATOMS: atom_id res chain seq x y z
N MET A 1 16.94 -21.72 -31.23
CA MET A 1 15.64 -22.36 -30.89
C MET A 1 14.96 -21.50 -29.84
N MET A 2 13.68 -21.15 -30.01
CA MET A 2 12.94 -20.35 -29.01
C MET A 2 12.80 -21.14 -27.70
N HIS A 3 12.83 -20.42 -26.57
CA HIS A 3 12.50 -21.02 -25.29
C HIS A 3 11.02 -21.45 -25.31
N PRO A 4 10.68 -22.71 -24.98
CA PRO A 4 9.31 -23.23 -25.02
C PRO A 4 8.28 -22.42 -24.23
N ALA A 5 8.74 -21.60 -23.28
CA ALA A 5 7.92 -20.66 -22.51
C ALA A 5 7.21 -19.60 -23.37
N LEU A 6 7.78 -19.21 -24.52
CA LEU A 6 7.17 -18.20 -25.40
C LEU A 6 6.09 -18.77 -26.32
N THR A 7 6.05 -20.09 -26.49
CA THR A 7 5.16 -20.75 -27.47
C THR A 7 3.98 -21.48 -26.82
N PHE A 8 3.92 -21.55 -25.49
CA PHE A 8 2.79 -22.18 -24.82
C PHE A 8 1.52 -21.32 -24.97
N PRO A 9 0.39 -21.88 -25.44
CA PRO A 9 -0.87 -21.15 -25.48
C PRO A 9 -1.24 -20.76 -24.05
N ARG A 10 -1.32 -19.45 -23.81
CA ARG A 10 -1.75 -18.87 -22.54
C ARG A 10 -3.26 -18.62 -22.61
N PRO A 11 -4.01 -18.84 -21.52
CA PRO A 11 -5.40 -18.40 -21.49
C PRO A 11 -5.45 -16.87 -21.65
N THR A 12 -6.56 -16.33 -22.16
CA THR A 12 -6.65 -14.89 -22.40
C THR A 12 -6.93 -14.13 -21.11
N LYS A 13 -6.60 -12.84 -21.04
CA LYS A 13 -6.94 -12.03 -19.85
C LYS A 13 -8.46 -11.86 -19.70
N GLU A 14 -9.20 -11.90 -20.81
CA GLU A 14 -10.66 -11.82 -20.84
C GLU A 14 -11.30 -13.04 -20.17
N ASP A 15 -10.68 -14.21 -20.31
CA ASP A 15 -11.14 -15.45 -19.67
C ASP A 15 -10.99 -15.39 -18.14
N ALA A 16 -10.10 -14.55 -17.62
CA ALA A 16 -9.92 -14.38 -16.17
C ALA A 16 -11.21 -13.91 -15.50
N LEU A 17 -11.94 -12.94 -16.09
CA LEU A 17 -13.23 -12.49 -15.54
C LEU A 17 -14.39 -13.43 -15.92
N LYS A 18 -14.39 -13.96 -17.14
CA LYS A 18 -15.51 -14.77 -17.65
C LYS A 18 -15.57 -16.16 -17.04
N GLN A 19 -14.41 -16.80 -16.85
CA GLN A 19 -14.29 -18.20 -16.41
C GLN A 19 -13.09 -18.35 -15.45
N PRO A 20 -13.08 -17.65 -14.28
CA PRO A 20 -11.92 -17.53 -13.42
C PRO A 20 -11.31 -18.87 -12.99
N ALA A 21 -12.15 -19.85 -12.63
CA ALA A 21 -11.67 -21.16 -12.18
C ALA A 21 -10.93 -21.93 -13.29
N LYS A 22 -11.49 -21.97 -14.50
CA LYS A 22 -10.86 -22.61 -15.66
C LYS A 22 -9.58 -21.88 -16.05
N TRP A 23 -9.66 -20.55 -16.18
CA TRP A 23 -8.52 -19.69 -16.46
C TRP A 23 -7.37 -19.91 -15.48
N ASN A 24 -7.67 -20.02 -14.18
CA ASN A 24 -6.65 -20.27 -13.16
C ASN A 24 -6.03 -21.66 -13.30
N SER A 25 -6.84 -22.69 -13.53
CA SER A 25 -6.36 -24.06 -13.74
C SER A 25 -5.41 -24.14 -14.95
N ASP A 26 -5.76 -23.49 -16.05
CA ASP A 26 -4.92 -23.45 -17.26
C ASP A 26 -3.59 -22.72 -17.00
N TRP A 27 -3.63 -21.62 -16.22
CA TRP A 27 -2.45 -20.91 -15.77
C TRP A 27 -1.55 -21.76 -14.87
N GLU A 28 -2.09 -22.41 -13.85
CA GLU A 28 -1.29 -23.23 -12.93
C GLU A 28 -0.68 -24.46 -13.61
N SER A 29 -1.41 -25.07 -14.55
CA SER A 29 -0.87 -26.13 -15.42
C SER A 29 0.33 -25.66 -16.23
N THR A 30 0.29 -24.42 -16.71
CA THR A 30 1.39 -23.78 -17.41
C THR A 30 2.55 -23.48 -16.46
N THR A 31 2.31 -22.79 -15.35
CA THR A 31 3.31 -22.42 -14.35
C THR A 31 4.04 -23.63 -13.76
N LYS A 32 3.34 -24.76 -13.53
CA LYS A 32 3.94 -26.00 -13.02
C LYS A 32 5.05 -26.55 -13.93
N LYS A 33 4.93 -26.36 -15.26
CA LYS A 33 5.98 -26.75 -16.23
C LYS A 33 7.23 -25.87 -16.13
N PHE A 34 7.07 -24.70 -15.53
CA PHE A 34 8.04 -23.62 -15.50
C PHE A 34 8.61 -23.35 -14.10
N GLN A 35 8.10 -24.01 -13.06
CA GLN A 35 8.48 -23.79 -11.66
C GLN A 35 9.98 -24.03 -11.37
N HIS A 36 10.66 -24.82 -12.20
CA HIS A 36 12.09 -25.14 -12.05
C HIS A 36 13.00 -24.32 -12.98
N VAL A 37 12.41 -23.49 -13.85
CA VAL A 37 13.19 -22.67 -14.77
C VAL A 37 13.70 -21.45 -14.01
N PRO A 38 15.01 -21.19 -13.97
CA PRO A 38 15.55 -20.05 -13.23
C PRO A 38 15.13 -18.72 -13.91
N PRO A 39 15.02 -17.61 -13.15
CA PRO A 39 14.66 -16.29 -13.69
C PRO A 39 15.50 -15.85 -14.90
N SER A 40 16.78 -16.21 -14.93
CA SER A 40 17.69 -15.91 -16.05
C SER A 40 17.21 -16.46 -17.39
N LYS A 41 16.58 -17.64 -17.41
CA LYS A 41 16.10 -18.26 -18.65
C LYS A 41 14.81 -17.64 -19.17
N PHE A 42 13.91 -17.21 -18.27
CA PHE A 42 12.78 -16.37 -18.65
C PHE A 42 13.25 -15.03 -19.19
N PHE A 43 14.23 -14.44 -18.51
CA PHE A 43 14.80 -13.18 -18.89
C PHE A 43 15.48 -13.25 -20.26
N GLU A 44 16.28 -14.26 -20.60
CA GLU A 44 16.92 -14.35 -21.92
C GLU A 44 15.89 -14.22 -23.08
N ALA A 45 14.75 -14.90 -22.92
CA ALA A 45 13.67 -14.90 -23.91
C ALA A 45 12.95 -13.54 -23.99
N GLU A 46 12.51 -12.99 -22.86
CA GLU A 46 11.84 -11.69 -22.81
C GLU A 46 12.78 -10.52 -23.06
N ALA A 47 14.00 -10.56 -22.56
CA ALA A 47 15.01 -9.53 -22.76
C ALA A 47 15.37 -9.41 -24.22
N THR A 48 15.34 -10.50 -25.00
CA THR A 48 15.51 -10.39 -26.46
C THR A 48 14.38 -9.55 -27.06
N LEU A 49 13.12 -9.84 -26.72
CA LEU A 49 11.97 -9.08 -27.19
C LEU A 49 12.00 -7.64 -26.69
N LEU A 50 12.37 -7.43 -25.44
CA LEU A 50 12.41 -6.11 -24.82
C LEU A 50 13.57 -5.29 -25.37
N LYS A 51 14.76 -5.87 -25.58
CA LYS A 51 15.89 -5.23 -26.26
C LYS A 51 15.47 -4.68 -27.62
N MET A 52 14.72 -5.47 -28.39
CA MET A 52 14.22 -5.02 -29.69
C MET A 52 13.25 -3.82 -29.57
N ARG A 53 12.35 -3.84 -28.58
CA ARG A 53 11.41 -2.73 -28.30
C ARG A 53 12.13 -1.48 -27.80
N VAL A 54 13.07 -1.68 -26.88
CA VAL A 54 13.79 -0.65 -26.15
C VAL A 54 14.83 0.02 -27.06
N ALA A 55 15.47 -0.73 -27.97
CA ALA A 55 16.36 -0.17 -28.98
C ALA A 55 15.66 0.74 -29.99
N ALA A 56 14.35 0.56 -30.22
CA ALA A 56 13.59 1.43 -31.12
C ALA A 56 13.31 2.81 -30.51
N ASP A 57 13.07 2.88 -29.19
CA ASP A 57 12.81 4.13 -28.47
C ASP A 57 13.11 4.00 -26.96
N MET A 58 14.39 4.17 -26.61
CA MET A 58 14.90 4.07 -25.24
C MET A 58 14.24 5.08 -24.29
N ASP A 59 14.08 6.32 -24.73
CA ASP A 59 13.55 7.41 -23.90
C ASP A 59 12.09 7.14 -23.52
N THR A 60 11.26 6.71 -24.47
CA THR A 60 9.88 6.28 -24.19
C THR A 60 9.86 5.11 -23.21
N ALA A 61 10.77 4.15 -23.34
CA ALA A 61 10.85 3.02 -22.42
C ALA A 61 11.21 3.48 -20.99
N PHE A 62 12.14 4.42 -20.84
CA PHE A 62 12.49 5.01 -19.54
C PHE A 62 11.34 5.79 -18.92
N ILE A 63 10.59 6.58 -19.70
CA ILE A 63 9.40 7.30 -19.21
C ILE A 63 8.33 6.32 -18.72
N ARG A 64 8.09 5.24 -19.46
CA ARG A 64 7.13 4.20 -19.07
C ARG A 64 7.55 3.52 -17.77
N HIS A 65 8.84 3.20 -17.63
CA HIS A 65 9.37 2.63 -16.40
C HIS A 65 9.19 3.60 -15.21
N GLN A 66 9.55 4.86 -15.38
CA GLN A 66 9.36 5.89 -14.36
C GLN A 66 7.87 6.04 -13.96
N SER A 67 6.96 6.00 -14.93
CA SER A 67 5.51 6.01 -14.66
C SER A 67 5.05 4.74 -13.94
N LEU A 68 5.58 3.58 -14.30
CA LEU A 68 5.30 2.31 -13.64
C LEU A 68 5.71 2.35 -12.16
N LEU A 69 6.93 2.84 -11.86
CA LEU A 69 7.40 2.99 -10.48
C LEU A 69 6.49 3.92 -9.67
N GLY A 70 6.05 5.04 -10.25
CA GLY A 70 5.13 5.96 -9.58
C GLY A 70 3.76 5.40 -9.32
N ASN A 71 3.19 4.73 -10.32
CA ASN A 71 1.92 4.04 -10.15
C ASN A 71 2.03 2.96 -9.08
N LEU A 72 3.17 2.28 -8.98
CA LEU A 72 3.42 1.28 -7.96
C LEU A 72 3.56 1.90 -6.56
N CYS A 73 4.31 2.99 -6.40
CA CYS A 73 4.41 3.71 -5.11
C CYS A 73 3.03 4.18 -4.64
N GLY A 74 2.24 4.77 -5.54
CA GLY A 74 0.88 5.22 -5.24
C GLY A 74 -0.05 4.05 -4.88
N LEU A 75 0.06 2.92 -5.59
CA LEU A 75 -0.70 1.70 -5.26
C LEU A 75 -0.31 1.13 -3.90
N GLN A 76 0.99 1.08 -3.56
CA GLN A 76 1.45 0.62 -2.25
C GLN A 76 0.98 1.55 -1.13
N LEU A 77 1.01 2.87 -1.34
CA LEU A 77 0.47 3.83 -0.39
C LEU A 77 -1.03 3.61 -0.16
N MET A 78 -1.82 3.52 -1.22
CA MET A 78 -3.26 3.24 -1.16
C MET A 78 -3.54 1.95 -0.37
N ILE A 79 -2.86 0.85 -0.71
CA ILE A 79 -3.01 -0.43 -0.01
C ILE A 79 -2.61 -0.28 1.46
N THR A 80 -1.59 0.51 1.77
CA THR A 80 -1.16 0.74 3.14
C THR A 80 -2.24 1.43 3.97
N GLU A 81 -2.82 2.52 3.45
CA GLU A 81 -3.90 3.24 4.15
C GLU A 81 -5.13 2.35 4.38
N GLU A 82 -5.54 1.61 3.36
CA GLU A 82 -6.66 0.68 3.43
C GLU A 82 -6.37 -0.48 4.39
N ALA A 83 -5.21 -1.14 4.26
CA ALA A 83 -4.83 -2.28 5.10
C ALA A 83 -4.72 -1.89 6.57
N LEU A 84 -4.13 -0.73 6.89
CA LEU A 84 -4.08 -0.21 8.28
C LEU A 84 -5.48 -0.08 8.86
N THR A 85 -6.42 0.46 8.07
CA THR A 85 -7.83 0.57 8.46
C THR A 85 -8.46 -0.81 8.64
N TYR A 86 -8.19 -1.76 7.75
CA TYR A 86 -8.76 -3.11 7.80
C TYR A 86 -8.24 -3.93 8.98
N PHE A 87 -6.95 -3.82 9.32
CA PHE A 87 -6.38 -4.45 10.50
C PHE A 87 -6.96 -3.84 11.78
N ALA A 88 -7.07 -2.52 11.86
CA ALA A 88 -7.56 -1.83 13.05
C ALA A 88 -9.07 -2.00 13.27
N ARG A 89 -9.88 -1.75 12.24
CA ARG A 89 -11.35 -1.66 12.34
C ARG A 89 -12.06 -2.92 11.90
N ASN A 90 -11.62 -3.60 10.84
CA ASN A 90 -12.35 -4.75 10.30
C ASN A 90 -11.94 -6.10 10.89
N ASP A 91 -10.91 -6.10 11.76
CA ASP A 91 -10.32 -7.32 12.33
C ASP A 91 -9.86 -8.32 11.26
N LEU A 92 -9.26 -7.77 10.19
CA LEU A 92 -8.88 -8.53 8.99
C LEU A 92 -8.08 -9.80 9.34
N GLU A 93 -7.06 -9.68 10.18
CA GLU A 93 -6.19 -10.78 10.58
C GLU A 93 -6.98 -11.94 11.21
N ALA A 94 -7.74 -11.66 12.27
CA ALA A 94 -8.49 -12.70 12.98
C ALA A 94 -9.56 -13.34 12.07
N LYS A 95 -10.33 -12.54 11.33
CA LYS A 95 -11.36 -13.05 10.42
C LYS A 95 -10.77 -13.91 9.30
N TRP A 96 -9.66 -13.47 8.71
CA TRP A 96 -9.00 -14.21 7.63
C TRP A 96 -8.40 -15.53 8.11
N MET A 97 -7.78 -15.53 9.30
CA MET A 97 -7.24 -16.75 9.91
C MET A 97 -8.34 -17.74 10.30
N GLN A 98 -9.52 -17.26 10.72
CA GLN A 98 -10.68 -18.10 11.04
C GLN A 98 -11.43 -18.62 9.81
N ALA A 99 -11.25 -18.00 8.64
CA ALA A 99 -11.89 -18.45 7.41
C ALA A 99 -11.45 -19.89 7.05
N SER A 100 -12.30 -20.65 6.37
CA SER A 100 -11.88 -21.95 5.85
C SER A 100 -11.01 -21.79 4.62
N SER A 101 -10.21 -22.82 4.29
CA SER A 101 -9.40 -22.81 3.06
C SER A 101 -10.25 -22.58 1.81
N ALA A 102 -11.47 -23.14 1.74
CA ALA A 102 -12.39 -22.91 0.63
C ALA A 102 -12.84 -21.43 0.52
N VAL A 103 -13.11 -20.77 1.65
CA VAL A 103 -13.46 -19.33 1.67
C VAL A 103 -12.25 -18.50 1.21
N ARG A 104 -11.05 -18.77 1.74
CA ARG A 104 -9.83 -18.10 1.30
C ARG A 104 -9.58 -18.29 -0.19
N GLY A 105 -9.69 -19.52 -0.68
CA GLY A 105 -9.52 -19.86 -2.09
C GLY A 105 -10.47 -19.10 -3.01
N LYS A 106 -11.75 -18.98 -2.63
CA LYS A 106 -12.72 -18.16 -3.38
C LYS A 106 -12.24 -16.71 -3.54
N HIS A 107 -11.81 -16.06 -2.47
CA HIS A 107 -11.39 -14.66 -2.51
C HIS A 107 -9.99 -14.46 -3.13
N ALA A 108 -9.09 -15.44 -2.97
CA ALA A 108 -7.80 -15.48 -3.67
C ALA A 108 -8.01 -15.58 -5.19
N LEU A 109 -8.93 -16.44 -5.65
CA LEU A 109 -9.26 -16.57 -7.06
C LEU A 109 -9.83 -15.27 -7.64
N ILE A 110 -10.70 -14.58 -6.91
CA ILE A 110 -11.23 -13.26 -7.30
C ILE A 110 -10.09 -12.25 -7.43
N GLY A 111 -9.15 -12.24 -6.46
CA GLY A 111 -7.99 -11.35 -6.50
C GLY A 111 -7.09 -11.60 -7.71
N LEU A 112 -6.75 -12.87 -7.96
CA LEU A 112 -5.96 -13.31 -9.10
C LEU A 112 -6.59 -12.90 -10.44
N SER A 113 -7.88 -13.22 -10.62
CA SER A 113 -8.56 -12.96 -11.89
C SER A 113 -8.72 -11.49 -12.17
N ASN A 114 -9.16 -10.68 -11.20
CA ASN A 114 -9.34 -9.25 -11.38
C ASN A 114 -7.99 -8.56 -11.64
N ALA A 115 -6.94 -8.90 -10.88
CA ALA A 115 -5.62 -8.29 -11.03
C ALA A 115 -5.01 -8.56 -12.41
N CYS A 116 -5.11 -9.80 -12.90
CA CYS A 116 -4.63 -10.17 -14.23
C CYS A 116 -5.50 -9.60 -15.37
N SER A 117 -6.71 -9.14 -15.07
CA SER A 117 -7.60 -8.52 -16.07
C SER A 117 -7.34 -7.03 -16.29
N ILE A 118 -6.63 -6.37 -15.36
CA ILE A 118 -6.31 -4.94 -15.43
C ILE A 118 -5.54 -4.61 -16.71
N ALA A 119 -4.47 -5.35 -16.99
CA ALA A 119 -3.59 -5.07 -18.10
C ALA A 119 -2.87 -6.34 -18.57
N LYS A 120 -2.49 -6.35 -19.86
CA LYS A 120 -1.85 -7.52 -20.49
C LYS A 120 -0.47 -7.81 -19.89
N ASP A 121 0.30 -6.79 -19.57
CA ASP A 121 1.59 -6.92 -18.91
C ASP A 121 1.47 -7.55 -17.53
N LEU A 122 0.44 -7.18 -16.75
CA LEU A 122 0.12 -7.82 -15.47
C LEU A 122 -0.37 -9.27 -15.64
N HIS A 123 -1.13 -9.55 -16.69
CA HIS A 123 -1.49 -10.93 -17.02
C HIS A 123 -0.24 -11.79 -17.31
N ASP A 124 0.67 -11.28 -18.15
CA ASP A 124 1.86 -12.01 -18.58
C ASP A 124 2.88 -12.17 -17.45
N VAL A 125 3.04 -11.14 -16.59
CA VAL A 125 4.00 -11.16 -15.48
C VAL A 125 3.65 -12.20 -14.41
N ARG A 126 2.42 -12.75 -14.42
CA ARG A 126 2.01 -13.85 -13.53
C ARG A 126 2.94 -15.05 -13.62
N LEU A 127 3.53 -15.31 -14.79
CA LEU A 127 4.53 -16.38 -14.98
C LEU A 127 5.74 -16.23 -14.04
N TYR A 128 6.07 -15.00 -13.64
CA TYR A 128 7.19 -14.67 -12.76
C TYR A 128 6.81 -14.67 -11.28
N CYS A 129 5.53 -14.92 -10.98
CA CYS A 129 4.99 -14.95 -9.62
C CYS A 129 4.56 -16.37 -9.21
N GLY A 130 5.15 -17.40 -9.81
CA GLY A 130 4.72 -18.80 -9.63
C GLY A 130 4.92 -19.35 -8.22
N ARG A 131 5.67 -18.65 -7.36
CA ARG A 131 5.85 -19.03 -5.96
C ARG A 131 4.84 -18.33 -5.05
N GLU A 132 4.54 -17.07 -5.34
CA GLU A 132 3.71 -16.20 -4.50
C GLU A 132 2.23 -16.31 -4.87
N LEU A 133 1.92 -16.50 -6.16
CA LEU A 133 0.57 -16.32 -6.72
C LEU A 133 -0.03 -17.60 -7.33
N THR A 134 0.08 -18.71 -6.61
CA THR A 134 -0.73 -19.92 -6.88
C THR A 134 -1.92 -19.96 -5.94
N LEU A 135 -3.06 -20.45 -6.44
CA LEU A 135 -4.29 -20.52 -5.64
C LEU A 135 -4.12 -21.45 -4.44
N SER A 136 -3.43 -22.58 -4.62
CA SER A 136 -3.12 -23.52 -3.55
C SER A 136 -2.29 -22.89 -2.44
N HIS A 137 -1.29 -22.09 -2.78
CA HIS A 137 -0.46 -21.38 -1.81
C HIS A 137 -1.28 -20.32 -1.07
N LEU A 138 -2.02 -19.47 -1.79
CA LEU A 138 -2.79 -18.37 -1.17
C LEU A 138 -3.91 -18.84 -0.22
N GLN A 139 -4.43 -20.06 -0.39
CA GLN A 139 -5.56 -20.57 0.40
C GLN A 139 -5.19 -21.45 1.61
N GLU A 140 -3.92 -21.84 1.75
CA GLU A 140 -3.46 -22.89 2.67
C GLU A 140 -3.71 -22.54 4.15
N ASP A 141 -2.81 -21.79 4.78
CA ASP A 141 -2.85 -21.49 6.22
C ASP A 141 -3.38 -20.09 6.55
N GLY A 142 -3.67 -19.28 5.54
CA GLY A 142 -4.09 -17.89 5.66
C GLY A 142 -2.96 -16.90 5.94
N LYS A 143 -1.82 -17.32 6.51
CA LYS A 143 -0.70 -16.43 6.82
C LYS A 143 -0.09 -15.84 5.57
N ILE A 144 0.00 -16.62 4.50
CA ILE A 144 0.61 -16.20 3.22
C ILE A 144 0.00 -14.89 2.69
N VAL A 145 -1.33 -14.77 2.66
CA VAL A 145 -1.96 -13.52 2.21
C VAL A 145 -1.68 -12.36 3.17
N LEU A 146 -1.67 -12.60 4.48
CA LEU A 146 -1.37 -11.56 5.47
C LEU A 146 0.09 -11.10 5.40
N ASP A 147 1.02 -12.02 5.18
CA ASP A 147 2.44 -11.74 4.97
C ASP A 147 2.63 -10.92 3.69
N LEU A 148 1.90 -11.25 2.62
CA LEU A 148 1.91 -10.46 1.39
C LEU A 148 1.30 -9.07 1.59
N VAL A 149 0.20 -8.92 2.37
CA VAL A 149 -0.33 -7.60 2.77
C VAL A 149 0.77 -6.78 3.46
N GLN A 150 1.41 -7.33 4.48
CA GLN A 150 2.48 -6.64 5.20
C GLN A 150 3.71 -6.36 4.32
N ALA A 151 4.02 -7.25 3.37
CA ALA A 151 5.11 -7.05 2.43
C ALA A 151 4.84 -5.87 1.48
N VAL A 152 3.63 -5.73 0.94
CA VAL A 152 3.27 -4.65 0.02
C VAL A 152 3.02 -3.31 0.71
N MET A 153 2.74 -3.32 2.01
CA MET A 153 2.61 -2.09 2.79
C MET A 153 3.92 -1.30 2.79
N ALA A 154 3.83 -0.04 2.39
CA ALA A 154 4.91 0.94 2.34
C ALA A 154 5.02 1.69 3.68
N LEU A 155 5.21 0.94 4.77
CA LEU A 155 5.50 1.52 6.08
C LEU A 155 6.99 1.90 6.15
N ASN A 156 7.27 3.15 6.56
CA ASN A 156 8.61 3.57 6.95
C ASN A 156 8.87 3.24 8.44
N ASP A 157 10.10 3.44 8.91
CA ASP A 157 10.47 3.19 10.31
C ASP A 157 9.61 4.00 11.28
N ALA A 158 9.16 5.20 10.88
CA ALA A 158 8.27 6.03 11.69
C ALA A 158 6.81 5.54 11.70
N GLY A 159 6.44 4.55 10.88
CA GLY A 159 5.06 4.09 10.70
C GLY A 159 4.16 5.14 10.02
N ILE A 160 4.74 6.12 9.33
CA ILE A 160 3.95 7.13 8.63
C ILE A 160 3.63 6.59 7.24
N CYS A 161 2.39 6.84 6.81
CA CYS A 161 1.94 6.54 5.47
C CYS A 161 2.36 7.69 4.54
N GLU A 162 3.62 7.67 4.13
CA GLU A 162 4.15 8.56 3.10
C GLU A 162 4.30 7.80 1.79
N MET A 163 4.16 8.52 0.68
CA MET A 163 4.47 7.94 -0.62
C MET A 163 5.94 7.54 -0.64
N PRO A 164 6.28 6.24 -0.82
CA PRO A 164 7.66 5.81 -0.78
C PRO A 164 8.44 6.43 -1.94
N GLU A 165 9.72 6.77 -1.73
CA GLU A 165 10.58 7.31 -2.79
C GLU A 165 10.82 6.28 -3.91
N THR A 166 10.86 5.00 -3.54
CA THR A 166 10.99 3.86 -4.45
C THR A 166 10.02 2.78 -4.04
N PRO A 167 9.44 2.03 -4.99
CA PRO A 167 8.60 0.89 -4.65
C PRO A 167 9.33 -0.10 -3.73
N LYS A 168 8.60 -0.67 -2.79
CA LYS A 168 9.11 -1.77 -1.98
C LYS A 168 8.96 -3.07 -2.77
N ASP A 169 10.09 -3.65 -3.18
CA ASP A 169 10.09 -4.94 -3.85
C ASP A 169 9.68 -6.07 -2.88
N ILE A 170 9.02 -7.09 -3.42
CA ILE A 170 8.65 -8.28 -2.66
C ILE A 170 9.78 -9.30 -2.81
N ALA A 171 10.44 -9.60 -1.69
CA ALA A 171 11.59 -10.47 -1.64
C ALA A 171 11.30 -11.84 -2.29
N ASP A 172 12.22 -12.28 -3.14
CA ASP A 172 12.29 -13.64 -3.66
C ASP A 172 13.74 -13.94 -3.98
N ALA A 173 14.31 -14.92 -3.27
CA ALA A 173 15.74 -15.19 -3.34
C ALA A 173 16.26 -15.46 -4.77
N ALA A 174 15.43 -16.05 -5.65
CA ALA A 174 15.83 -16.32 -7.03
C ALA A 174 15.86 -15.04 -7.87
N TRP A 175 14.82 -14.21 -7.77
CA TRP A 175 14.76 -12.90 -8.42
C TRP A 175 15.78 -11.92 -7.86
N ASP A 176 15.99 -11.90 -6.55
CA ASP A 176 16.95 -11.03 -5.88
C ASP A 176 18.39 -11.35 -6.31
N SER A 177 18.76 -12.64 -6.32
CA SER A 177 20.05 -13.09 -6.82
C SER A 177 20.24 -12.74 -8.30
N PHE A 178 19.22 -13.00 -9.12
CA PHE A 178 19.26 -12.65 -10.54
C PHE A 178 19.41 -11.14 -10.77
N ALA A 179 18.64 -10.32 -10.05
CA ALA A 179 18.69 -8.87 -10.15
C ALA A 179 20.05 -8.31 -9.71
N GLN A 180 20.65 -8.87 -8.65
CA GLN A 180 22.00 -8.49 -8.21
C GLN A 180 23.05 -8.76 -9.28
N VAL A 181 23.02 -9.94 -9.91
CA VAL A 181 23.93 -10.28 -11.03
C VAL A 181 23.76 -9.29 -12.20
N GLN A 182 22.52 -8.91 -12.51
CA GLN A 182 22.25 -7.96 -13.60
C GLN A 182 22.65 -6.51 -13.26
N ARG A 183 22.60 -6.11 -11.98
CA ARG A 183 23.08 -4.79 -11.53
C ARG A 183 24.61 -4.68 -11.51
N GLY A 184 25.31 -5.77 -11.17
CA GLY A 184 26.78 -5.79 -11.07
C GLY A 184 27.53 -6.09 -12.36
N SER A 185 26.85 -6.47 -13.44
CA SER A 185 27.48 -6.89 -14.70
C SER A 185 27.68 -5.75 -15.71
N THR A 186 28.37 -6.04 -16.80
CA THR A 186 28.47 -5.18 -18.01
C THR A 186 27.15 -5.12 -18.80
N ALA A 187 26.00 -5.28 -18.12
CA ALA A 187 24.69 -5.25 -18.74
C ALA A 187 24.43 -3.90 -19.42
N SER A 188 23.85 -3.96 -20.61
CA SER A 188 23.37 -2.78 -21.32
C SER A 188 22.24 -2.10 -20.55
N GLU A 189 22.04 -0.80 -20.78
CA GLU A 189 20.93 -0.04 -20.19
C GLU A 189 19.56 -0.69 -20.49
N SER A 190 19.42 -1.30 -21.67
CA SER A 190 18.21 -2.03 -22.06
C SER A 190 17.96 -3.28 -21.21
N GLU A 191 19.00 -4.00 -20.81
CA GLU A 191 18.90 -5.18 -19.93
C GLU A 191 18.54 -4.77 -18.52
N LYS A 192 19.21 -3.73 -17.99
CA LYS A 192 18.89 -3.19 -16.66
C LYS A 192 17.42 -2.74 -16.59
N LEU A 193 16.96 -2.02 -17.62
CA LEU A 193 15.58 -1.58 -17.75
C LEU A 193 14.61 -2.77 -17.83
N ALA A 194 14.98 -3.82 -18.56
CA ALA A 194 14.17 -5.02 -18.69
C ALA A 194 13.94 -5.72 -17.34
N VAL A 195 15.02 -5.95 -16.59
CA VAL A 195 14.94 -6.56 -15.26
C VAL A 195 14.10 -5.69 -14.34
N ALA A 196 14.35 -4.38 -14.30
CA ALA A 196 13.64 -3.46 -13.43
C ALA A 196 12.13 -3.40 -13.75
N ASN A 197 11.75 -3.44 -15.04
CA ASN A 197 10.34 -3.51 -15.44
C ASN A 197 9.67 -4.82 -15.01
N ILE A 198 10.35 -5.96 -15.17
CA ILE A 198 9.81 -7.25 -14.74
C ILE A 198 9.56 -7.26 -13.23
N LEU A 199 10.53 -6.80 -12.44
CA LEU A 199 10.40 -6.73 -10.98
C LEU A 199 9.26 -5.79 -10.56
N ALA A 200 9.19 -4.59 -11.15
CA ALA A 200 8.14 -3.64 -10.81
C ALA A 200 6.74 -4.13 -11.23
N LEU A 201 6.61 -4.78 -12.39
CA LEU A 201 5.35 -5.41 -12.81
C LEU A 201 4.97 -6.58 -11.89
N ARG A 202 5.94 -7.40 -11.46
CA ARG A 202 5.72 -8.52 -10.53
C ARG A 202 5.18 -7.99 -9.20
N THR A 203 5.86 -7.00 -8.61
CA THR A 203 5.42 -6.34 -7.38
C THR A 203 4.05 -5.71 -7.56
N LYS A 204 3.79 -5.02 -8.69
CA LYS A 204 2.49 -4.42 -9.00
C LYS A 204 1.36 -5.44 -9.11
N LEU A 205 1.60 -6.58 -9.75
CA LEU A 205 0.62 -7.67 -9.82
C LEU A 205 0.29 -8.17 -8.42
N ILE A 206 1.31 -8.45 -7.59
CA ILE A 206 1.10 -8.94 -6.22
C ILE A 206 0.30 -7.91 -5.39
N CYS A 207 0.63 -6.62 -5.50
CA CYS A 207 -0.15 -5.54 -4.89
C CYS A 207 -1.64 -5.61 -5.29
N HIS A 208 -1.96 -5.72 -6.58
CA HIS A 208 -3.35 -5.82 -7.03
C HIS A 208 -4.05 -7.09 -6.55
N VAL A 209 -3.37 -8.25 -6.58
CA VAL A 209 -3.96 -9.52 -6.10
C VAL A 209 -4.33 -9.40 -4.63
N VAL A 210 -3.39 -8.97 -3.79
CA VAL A 210 -3.62 -8.80 -2.35
C VAL A 210 -4.76 -7.81 -2.09
N HIS A 211 -4.74 -6.66 -2.75
CA HIS A 211 -5.76 -5.63 -2.61
C HIS A 211 -7.16 -6.16 -2.95
N PHE A 212 -7.33 -6.81 -4.10
CA PHE A 212 -8.61 -7.36 -4.53
C PHE A 212 -9.07 -8.55 -3.68
N THR A 213 -8.15 -9.41 -3.23
CA THR A 213 -8.46 -10.51 -2.31
C THR A 213 -9.01 -9.99 -0.99
N VAL A 214 -8.33 -9.01 -0.37
CA VAL A 214 -8.75 -8.44 0.92
C VAL A 214 -10.09 -7.72 0.79
N ARG A 215 -10.27 -6.89 -0.24
CA ARG A 215 -11.55 -6.18 -0.46
C ARG A 215 -12.70 -7.15 -0.70
N SER A 216 -12.48 -8.16 -1.54
CA SER A 216 -13.49 -9.19 -1.79
C SER A 216 -13.86 -9.93 -0.50
N PHE A 217 -12.87 -10.28 0.33
CA PHE A 217 -13.08 -10.98 1.60
C PHE A 217 -13.89 -10.14 2.60
N LEU A 218 -13.63 -8.84 2.65
CA LEU A 218 -14.35 -7.89 3.50
C LEU A 218 -15.72 -7.46 2.93
N GLY A 219 -16.11 -7.96 1.76
CA GLY A 219 -17.37 -7.58 1.09
C GLY A 219 -17.36 -6.13 0.59
N LEU A 220 -16.20 -5.55 0.37
CA LEU A 220 -16.03 -4.20 -0.16
C LEU A 220 -16.13 -4.21 -1.68
N GLU A 221 -16.58 -3.09 -2.25
CA GLU A 221 -16.63 -2.92 -3.70
C GLU A 221 -15.22 -3.05 -4.30
N LEU A 222 -15.10 -3.87 -5.34
CA LEU A 222 -13.84 -4.02 -6.08
C LEU A 222 -13.64 -2.83 -7.01
N PRO A 223 -12.41 -2.28 -7.11
CA PRO A 223 -12.12 -1.27 -8.11
C PRO A 223 -12.53 -1.74 -9.51
N GLU A 224 -13.17 -0.86 -10.27
CA GLU A 224 -13.67 -1.18 -11.62
C GLU A 224 -12.49 -1.57 -12.53
N VAL A 225 -12.48 -2.83 -12.97
CA VAL A 225 -11.52 -3.30 -13.97
C VAL A 225 -12.11 -3.02 -15.35
N LYS A 226 -11.76 -1.87 -15.92
CA LYS A 226 -12.08 -1.58 -17.31
C LYS A 226 -11.26 -2.52 -18.18
N LEU A 227 -11.94 -3.45 -18.84
CA LEU A 227 -11.34 -4.27 -19.90
C LEU A 227 -10.97 -3.33 -21.05
N GLU A 228 -9.80 -2.73 -20.96
CA GLU A 228 -9.23 -2.00 -22.09
C GLU A 228 -8.96 -3.01 -23.20
N ALA A 229 -9.56 -2.76 -24.37
CA ALA A 229 -9.18 -3.43 -25.60
C ALA A 229 -7.65 -3.37 -25.73
N GLN A 230 -7.04 -4.51 -26.08
CA GLN A 230 -5.60 -4.68 -26.05
C GLN A 230 -4.90 -3.59 -26.89
N LYS A 231 -4.18 -2.70 -26.21
CA LYS A 231 -3.41 -1.62 -26.85
C LYS A 231 -2.20 -2.23 -27.55
N TYR A 232 -2.10 -2.13 -28.87
CA TYR A 232 -0.80 -2.28 -29.53
C TYR A 232 -0.10 -0.95 -29.62
N HIS A 233 1.15 -0.89 -29.18
CA HIS A 233 2.03 0.21 -29.53
C HIS A 233 2.65 -0.10 -30.89
N LYS A 234 2.56 0.85 -31.84
CA LYS A 234 3.15 0.78 -33.18
C LYS A 234 4.62 0.29 -33.21
N ASP A 235 5.31 0.44 -32.08
CA ASP A 235 6.74 0.16 -31.89
C ASP A 235 7.04 -1.17 -31.16
N GLN A 236 6.02 -1.96 -30.78
CA GLN A 236 6.26 -3.17 -29.97
C GLN A 236 6.84 -4.34 -30.74
N PHE A 237 6.62 -4.41 -32.05
CA PHE A 237 7.31 -5.32 -32.94
C PHE A 237 7.44 -4.65 -34.32
N PRO A 238 8.67 -4.50 -34.86
CA PRO A 238 8.81 -4.27 -36.29
C PRO A 238 8.02 -5.36 -37.00
N GLU A 239 7.14 -5.00 -37.95
CA GLU A 239 6.33 -5.97 -38.71
C GLU A 239 7.22 -7.12 -39.19
N ALA A 240 8.41 -6.79 -39.72
CA ALA A 240 9.46 -7.73 -40.12
C ALA A 240 9.87 -8.77 -39.05
N THR A 241 9.89 -8.40 -37.78
CA THR A 241 10.18 -9.31 -36.67
C THR A 241 9.02 -10.28 -36.44
N MET A 242 7.78 -9.80 -36.42
CA MET A 242 6.60 -10.68 -36.35
C MET A 242 6.49 -11.57 -37.58
N GLU A 243 6.81 -11.06 -38.77
CA GLU A 243 6.81 -11.82 -40.03
C GLU A 243 7.74 -13.04 -39.94
N GLN A 244 8.92 -12.90 -39.30
CA GLN A 244 9.86 -14.01 -39.09
C GLN A 244 9.30 -15.12 -38.17
N PHE A 245 8.37 -14.81 -37.28
CA PHE A 245 7.87 -15.74 -36.27
C PHE A 245 6.52 -16.38 -36.63
N VAL A 246 5.57 -15.59 -37.13
CA VAL A 246 4.19 -16.04 -37.40
C VAL A 246 3.84 -16.03 -38.88
N GLY A 247 4.78 -15.64 -39.74
CA GLY A 247 4.55 -15.46 -41.17
C GLY A 247 3.88 -14.13 -41.50
N ARG A 248 4.05 -13.71 -42.75
CA ARG A 248 3.65 -12.39 -43.24
C ARG A 248 2.17 -12.06 -43.08
N ALA A 249 1.30 -13.01 -43.42
CA ALA A 249 -0.14 -12.80 -43.36
C ALA A 249 -0.63 -12.59 -41.92
N ALA A 250 -0.16 -13.42 -40.97
CA ALA A 250 -0.54 -13.32 -39.57
C ALA A 250 0.04 -12.05 -38.91
N ALA A 251 1.31 -11.71 -39.21
CA ALA A 251 1.94 -10.48 -38.74
C ALA A 251 1.18 -9.23 -39.18
N LYS A 252 0.76 -9.19 -40.46
CA LYS A 252 0.00 -8.06 -41.02
C LYS A 252 -1.42 -7.96 -40.48
N ALA A 253 -2.10 -9.09 -40.28
CA ALA A 253 -3.42 -9.14 -39.67
C ALA A 253 -3.38 -8.63 -38.23
N ALA A 254 -2.41 -9.14 -37.44
CA ALA A 254 -2.15 -8.68 -36.07
C ALA A 254 -1.89 -7.17 -36.07
N ALA A 255 -0.93 -6.67 -36.85
CA ALA A 255 -0.57 -5.25 -36.91
C ALA A 255 -1.75 -4.33 -37.31
N LYS A 256 -2.70 -4.81 -38.13
CA LYS A 256 -3.89 -4.03 -38.52
C LYS A 256 -4.89 -3.90 -37.38
N GLU A 257 -5.23 -5.01 -36.72
CA GLU A 257 -6.13 -5.06 -35.57
C GLU A 257 -5.57 -4.21 -34.42
N ASP A 258 -4.29 -4.42 -34.14
CA ASP A 258 -3.45 -3.68 -33.22
C ASP A 258 -3.51 -2.16 -33.42
N LYS A 259 -3.31 -1.69 -34.67
CA LYS A 259 -3.39 -0.27 -35.02
C LYS A 259 -4.79 0.31 -34.82
N ALA A 260 -5.85 -0.48 -35.03
CA ALA A 260 -7.23 -0.05 -34.79
C ALA A 260 -7.48 0.12 -33.28
N ALA A 261 -7.07 -0.85 -32.46
CA ALA A 261 -7.18 -0.78 -31.00
C ALA A 261 -6.36 0.39 -30.41
N TRP A 262 -5.18 0.66 -30.96
CA TRP A 262 -4.38 1.84 -30.58
C TRP A 262 -5.12 3.16 -30.83
N LYS A 263 -5.72 3.35 -32.02
CA LYS A 263 -6.44 4.59 -32.34
C LYS A 263 -7.63 4.81 -31.41
N GLU A 264 -8.35 3.74 -31.09
CA GLU A 264 -9.50 3.84 -30.19
C GLU A 264 -9.08 4.24 -28.77
N THR A 265 -7.95 3.73 -28.30
CA THR A 265 -7.50 3.89 -26.92
C THR A 265 -6.64 5.14 -26.69
N HIS A 266 -5.81 5.55 -27.65
CA HIS A 266 -4.94 6.71 -27.50
C HIS A 266 -5.72 8.03 -27.40
N GLY A 267 -6.90 8.11 -28.03
CA GLY A 267 -7.81 9.26 -27.87
C GLY A 267 -8.53 9.30 -26.52
N LYS A 268 -8.55 8.19 -25.77
CA LYS A 268 -9.22 8.03 -24.48
C LYS A 268 -8.24 7.95 -23.30
N ARG A 269 -6.93 8.08 -23.55
CA ARG A 269 -5.92 7.93 -22.49
C ARG A 269 -6.11 9.05 -21.46
N PRO A 270 -6.37 8.74 -20.19
CA PRO A 270 -6.33 9.75 -19.15
C PRO A 270 -4.91 10.34 -19.11
N GLU A 271 -4.82 11.66 -19.27
CA GLU A 271 -3.56 12.37 -19.08
C GLU A 271 -3.38 12.64 -17.58
N HIS A 272 -2.24 12.29 -17.03
CA HIS A 272 -1.93 12.52 -15.62
C HIS A 272 -1.00 13.72 -15.47
N CYS A 273 -1.18 14.46 -14.38
CA CYS A 273 -0.20 15.47 -14.00
C CYS A 273 1.13 14.77 -13.71
N SER A 274 2.21 15.30 -14.25
CA SER A 274 3.54 14.73 -14.07
C SER A 274 4.09 15.06 -12.68
N TYR A 275 3.58 16.11 -12.01
CA TYR A 275 3.96 16.38 -10.63
C TYR A 275 3.44 15.27 -9.73
N THR A 276 4.35 14.56 -9.05
CA THR A 276 4.00 13.37 -8.25
C THR A 276 3.11 13.68 -7.07
N GLY A 277 3.17 14.90 -6.53
CA GLY A 277 2.26 15.38 -5.49
C GLY A 277 0.86 15.76 -6.01
N CYS A 278 0.57 15.59 -7.30
CA CYS A 278 -0.71 15.91 -7.90
C CYS A 278 -1.34 14.69 -8.58
N PHE A 279 -2.46 14.24 -8.06
CA PHE A 279 -3.22 13.10 -8.59
C PHE A 279 -4.31 13.51 -9.60
N LYS A 280 -4.27 14.76 -10.11
CA LYS A 280 -5.28 15.22 -11.07
C LYS A 280 -5.15 14.47 -12.39
N ILE A 281 -6.28 13.94 -12.84
CA ILE A 281 -6.46 13.28 -14.12
C ILE A 281 -7.21 14.23 -15.05
N ASN A 282 -6.72 14.39 -16.27
CA ASN A 282 -7.43 15.15 -17.29
C ASN A 282 -8.62 14.33 -17.80
N THR A 283 -9.84 14.76 -17.46
CA THR A 283 -11.08 14.14 -17.93
C THR A 283 -11.58 14.73 -19.25
N GLY A 284 -10.76 15.53 -19.94
CA GLY A 284 -11.07 16.12 -21.25
C GLY A 284 -11.70 17.51 -21.21
N ALA A 285 -12.07 18.02 -20.03
CA ALA A 285 -12.62 19.38 -19.86
C ALA A 285 -11.56 20.50 -19.92
N GLY A 286 -10.27 20.16 -20.00
CA GLY A 286 -9.17 21.11 -20.13
C GLY A 286 -7.96 20.45 -20.80
N LYS A 287 -6.97 21.26 -21.19
CA LYS A 287 -5.67 20.74 -21.69
C LYS A 287 -4.64 20.91 -20.58
N PHE A 288 -3.95 19.85 -20.21
CA PHE A 288 -2.77 19.98 -19.37
C PHE A 288 -1.67 20.72 -20.16
N SER A 289 -0.93 21.60 -19.48
CA SER A 289 0.20 22.28 -20.10
C SER A 289 1.35 21.30 -20.27
N ARG A 290 2.07 21.40 -21.39
CA ARG A 290 3.25 20.57 -21.66
C ARG A 290 4.52 21.37 -21.48
N CYS A 291 5.59 20.71 -21.00
CA CYS A 291 6.91 21.32 -21.03
C CYS A 291 7.42 21.40 -22.48
N LYS A 292 7.47 22.62 -23.03
CA LYS A 292 7.87 22.88 -24.42
C LYS A 292 9.21 22.23 -24.77
N ARG A 293 10.22 22.37 -23.91
CA ARG A 293 11.57 21.82 -24.14
C ARG A 293 11.58 20.28 -24.21
N CYS A 294 10.86 19.61 -23.32
CA CYS A 294 10.76 18.14 -23.37
C CYS A 294 10.04 17.66 -24.63
N TRP A 295 8.99 18.38 -25.03
CA TRP A 295 8.20 18.04 -26.21
C TRP A 295 8.96 18.29 -27.51
N ASP A 296 9.56 19.46 -27.66
CA ASP A 296 10.21 19.88 -28.90
C ASP A 296 11.54 19.13 -29.10
N ASP A 297 12.39 19.08 -28.06
CA ASP A 297 13.77 18.58 -28.16
C ASP A 297 13.86 17.05 -27.99
N MET A 298 13.06 16.47 -27.09
CA MET A 298 13.17 15.06 -26.69
C MET A 298 11.97 14.20 -27.13
N LYS A 299 10.95 14.81 -27.73
CA LYS A 299 9.64 14.16 -28.02
C LYS A 299 9.01 13.50 -26.79
N ARG A 300 9.36 13.98 -25.59
CA ARG A 300 8.87 13.48 -24.31
C ARG A 300 7.66 14.29 -23.85
N GLU A 301 6.59 13.58 -23.56
CA GLU A 301 5.37 14.16 -23.01
C GLU A 301 5.50 14.33 -21.48
N VAL A 302 5.60 15.58 -21.03
CA VAL A 302 5.54 15.95 -19.60
C VAL A 302 4.43 16.97 -19.41
N LEU A 303 3.34 16.52 -18.81
CA LEU A 303 2.08 17.26 -18.68
C LEU A 303 1.89 17.77 -17.26
N TYR A 304 1.34 18.97 -17.08
CA TYR A 304 0.99 19.55 -15.80
C TYR A 304 -0.43 20.10 -15.83
N CYS A 305 -1.21 19.84 -14.78
CA CYS A 305 -2.56 20.40 -14.69
C CYS A 305 -2.57 21.91 -14.41
N SER A 306 -1.46 22.48 -13.94
CA SER A 306 -1.32 23.91 -13.64
C SER A 306 0.16 24.33 -13.61
N GLY A 307 0.42 25.64 -13.75
CA GLY A 307 1.76 26.20 -13.57
C GLY A 307 2.33 26.00 -12.17
N ALA A 308 1.47 25.93 -11.15
CA ALA A 308 1.88 25.64 -9.77
C ALA A 308 2.46 24.22 -9.64
N CYS A 309 1.81 23.21 -10.25
CA CYS A 309 2.35 21.84 -10.30
C CYS A 309 3.66 21.76 -11.08
N GLN A 310 3.75 22.48 -12.21
CA GLN A 310 5.02 22.56 -12.95
C GLN A 310 6.14 23.16 -12.10
N THR A 311 5.85 24.23 -11.35
CA THR A 311 6.83 24.92 -10.50
C THR A 311 7.26 24.05 -9.32
N ALA A 312 6.31 23.36 -8.69
CA ALA A 312 6.55 22.44 -7.59
C ALA A 312 7.42 21.24 -8.03
N ASP A 313 7.16 20.69 -9.22
CA ASP A 313 7.94 19.58 -9.78
C ASP A 313 9.30 20.01 -10.36
N TRP A 314 9.46 21.30 -10.69
CA TRP A 314 10.60 21.79 -11.46
C TRP A 314 11.95 21.52 -10.78
N LYS A 315 12.16 22.10 -9.59
CA LYS A 315 13.41 21.94 -8.84
C LYS A 315 13.69 20.50 -8.40
N PRO A 316 12.74 19.75 -7.79
CA PRO A 316 13.04 18.44 -7.25
C PRO A 316 13.24 17.37 -8.32
N ASN A 317 12.51 17.43 -9.45
CA ASN A 317 12.48 16.34 -10.43
C ASN A 317 12.74 16.82 -11.86
N HIS A 318 11.91 17.72 -12.38
CA HIS A 318 11.88 17.99 -13.82
C HIS A 318 13.18 18.61 -14.35
N LYS A 319 13.82 19.50 -13.58
CA LYS A 319 15.05 20.18 -13.99
C LYS A 319 16.19 19.18 -14.29
N ALA A 320 16.22 18.05 -13.59
CA ALA A 320 17.23 17.01 -13.81
C ALA A 320 17.11 16.43 -15.23
N ILE A 321 15.88 16.25 -15.72
CA ILE A 321 15.57 15.57 -16.98
C ILE A 321 15.30 16.51 -18.16
N CYS A 322 14.93 17.77 -17.91
CA CYS A 322 14.44 18.69 -18.94
C CYS A 322 15.43 18.88 -20.10
N GLY A 323 15.01 18.51 -21.33
CA GLY A 323 15.86 18.63 -22.52
C GLY A 323 17.09 17.72 -22.53
N LYS A 324 17.09 16.64 -21.73
CA LYS A 324 18.15 15.64 -21.68
C LYS A 324 17.62 14.23 -21.98
N PRO A 325 18.42 13.38 -22.64
CA PRO A 325 18.18 11.94 -22.72
C PRO A 325 18.05 11.35 -21.32
N LEU A 326 17.18 10.34 -21.17
CA LEU A 326 17.06 9.62 -19.92
C LEU A 326 18.09 8.49 -19.88
N SER A 327 18.73 8.33 -18.72
CA SER A 327 19.46 7.11 -18.38
C SER A 327 18.58 6.20 -17.52
N PHE A 328 18.97 4.92 -17.40
CA PHE A 328 18.31 4.00 -16.47
C PHE A 328 18.29 4.55 -15.04
N GLU A 329 19.43 5.05 -14.56
CA GLU A 329 19.55 5.64 -13.23
C GLU A 329 18.56 6.78 -13.01
N THR A 330 18.42 7.69 -13.99
CA THR A 330 17.48 8.82 -13.91
C THR A 330 16.01 8.34 -13.94
N ALA A 331 15.71 7.29 -14.69
CA ALA A 331 14.37 6.70 -14.77
C ALA A 331 13.99 5.99 -13.46
N SER A 332 14.96 5.40 -12.77
CA SER A 332 14.75 4.61 -11.54
C SER A 332 14.83 5.42 -10.24
N THR A 333 15.41 6.61 -10.24
CA THR A 333 15.66 7.42 -9.02
C THR A 333 14.67 8.58 -8.82
N ARG A 334 13.49 8.52 -9.44
CA ARG A 334 12.52 9.62 -9.32
C ARG A 334 12.11 9.82 -7.86
N LYS A 335 12.37 11.01 -7.32
CA LYS A 335 11.97 11.35 -5.96
C LYS A 335 10.51 11.76 -5.90
N TYR A 336 9.75 11.05 -5.09
CA TYR A 336 8.37 11.40 -4.79
C TYR A 336 8.37 12.47 -3.70
N THR A 337 7.91 13.67 -4.04
CA THR A 337 7.68 14.72 -3.03
C THR A 337 6.27 14.54 -2.45
N PRO A 338 6.12 14.29 -1.13
CA PRO A 338 4.81 14.23 -0.49
C PRO A 338 4.04 15.53 -0.69
N SER A 339 2.73 15.43 -0.89
CA SER A 339 1.86 16.60 -1.09
C SER A 339 1.70 17.43 0.20
N GLU A 340 1.79 16.80 1.37
CA GLU A 340 1.63 17.43 2.68
C GLU A 340 2.56 16.75 3.69
N ASN A 341 3.49 17.51 4.26
CA ASN A 341 4.37 17.03 5.32
C ASN A 341 3.67 17.21 6.66
N PHE A 342 2.91 16.21 7.10
CA PHE A 342 2.47 16.15 8.49
C PHE A 342 3.67 15.69 9.34
N ALA A 343 4.18 16.59 10.19
CA ALA A 343 5.21 16.21 11.13
C ALA A 343 4.65 15.11 12.07
N PRO A 344 5.32 13.96 12.22
CA PRO A 344 4.85 12.92 13.11
C PRO A 344 4.75 13.44 14.54
N VAL A 345 3.59 13.21 15.16
CA VAL A 345 3.37 13.58 16.58
C VAL A 345 4.07 12.60 17.52
N ILE A 346 4.32 11.37 17.06
CA ILE A 346 5.00 10.32 17.80
C ILE A 346 6.31 10.00 17.08
N GLY A 347 7.44 10.02 17.79
CA GLY A 347 8.75 9.68 17.22
C GLY A 347 8.83 8.25 16.66
N PRO A 348 9.92 7.84 16.01
CA PRO A 348 10.07 6.47 15.53
C PRO A 348 10.15 5.44 16.70
N PRO A 349 9.91 4.15 16.44
CA PRO A 349 10.19 3.08 17.39
C PRO A 349 11.66 3.09 17.83
N ILE A 350 11.93 2.72 19.09
CA ILE A 350 13.25 2.70 19.70
C ILE A 350 13.67 1.26 19.95
N GLY A 351 14.94 0.95 19.65
CA GLY A 351 15.51 -0.38 19.85
C GLY A 351 14.94 -1.40 18.86
N SER A 352 14.60 -2.59 19.34
CA SER A 352 14.02 -3.67 18.53
C SER A 352 12.48 -3.68 18.51
N TYR A 353 11.84 -2.66 19.10
CA TYR A 353 10.39 -2.59 19.16
C TYR A 353 9.79 -2.37 17.77
N LYS A 354 8.80 -3.20 17.40
CA LYS A 354 8.06 -3.09 16.15
C LYS A 354 6.59 -2.78 16.46
N ARG A 355 6.07 -1.69 15.92
CA ARG A 355 4.65 -1.32 16.03
C ARG A 355 3.80 -2.35 15.28
N SER A 356 2.64 -2.71 15.84
CA SER A 356 1.64 -3.46 15.09
C SER A 356 0.98 -2.57 14.03
N PRO A 357 0.36 -3.13 12.97
CA PRO A 357 -0.42 -2.33 12.02
C PRO A 357 -1.49 -1.48 12.69
N SER A 358 -2.16 -1.98 13.73
CA SER A 358 -3.16 -1.21 14.48
C SER A 358 -2.54 -0.01 15.21
N LEU A 359 -1.33 -0.17 15.77
CA LEU A 359 -0.64 0.95 16.42
C LEU A 359 -0.13 1.97 15.40
N VAL A 360 0.33 1.51 14.24
CA VAL A 360 0.70 2.37 13.12
C VAL A 360 -0.49 3.22 12.67
N TYR A 361 -1.66 2.60 12.51
CA TYR A 361 -2.93 3.30 12.23
C TYR A 361 -3.22 4.39 13.28
N GLN A 362 -3.09 4.05 14.57
CA GLN A 362 -3.27 5.01 15.66
C GLN A 362 -2.29 6.19 15.60
N THR A 363 -1.00 5.94 15.34
CA THR A 363 -0.01 7.01 15.17
C THR A 363 -0.28 7.91 13.97
N ASN A 364 -0.83 7.34 12.89
CA ASN A 364 -1.24 8.09 11.71
C ASN A 364 -2.42 9.03 12.01
N LEU A 365 -3.45 8.53 12.69
CA LEU A 365 -4.60 9.34 13.11
C LEU A 365 -4.18 10.52 14.01
N LEU A 366 -3.27 10.29 14.95
CA LEU A 366 -2.73 11.34 15.82
C LEU A 366 -1.90 12.37 15.05
N SER A 367 -1.12 11.94 14.06
CA SER A 367 -0.32 12.87 13.23
C SER A 367 -1.20 13.75 12.34
N ARG A 368 -2.33 13.23 11.85
CA ARG A 368 -3.35 14.00 11.14
C ARG A 368 -4.16 14.92 12.06
N ASN A 369 -4.19 14.62 13.36
CA ASN A 369 -4.98 15.35 14.36
C ASN A 369 -4.12 15.69 15.60
N PRO A 370 -3.15 16.60 15.48
CA PRO A 370 -2.15 16.85 16.52
C PRO A 370 -2.72 17.40 17.84
N LYS A 371 -3.98 17.84 17.84
CA LYS A 371 -4.70 18.26 19.05
C LYS A 371 -5.19 17.07 19.87
N ALA A 372 -5.43 15.91 19.25
CA ALA A 372 -5.91 14.72 19.93
C ALA A 372 -4.82 14.08 20.79
N ASP A 373 -5.20 13.67 21.98
CA ASP A 373 -4.37 12.92 22.91
C ASP A 373 -4.47 11.43 22.68
N TYR A 374 -5.65 10.94 22.30
CA TYR A 374 -5.84 9.56 21.89
C TYR A 374 -7.01 9.45 20.92
N VAL A 375 -7.06 8.38 20.12
CA VAL A 375 -8.20 8.09 19.25
C VAL A 375 -8.74 6.71 19.56
N ILE A 376 -10.04 6.61 19.88
CA ILE A 376 -10.72 5.33 20.08
C ILE A 376 -11.38 4.94 18.76
N SER A 377 -10.99 3.80 18.20
CA SER A 377 -11.51 3.28 16.94
C SER A 377 -12.40 2.07 17.21
N ASP A 378 -13.72 2.24 17.04
CA ASP A 378 -14.65 1.11 16.96
C ASP A 378 -14.72 0.60 15.51
N SER A 379 -14.80 -0.72 15.37
CA SER A 379 -15.02 -1.42 14.11
C SER A 379 -16.24 -0.94 13.32
N LEU A 380 -17.28 -0.44 13.99
CA LEU A 380 -18.57 -0.10 13.37
C LEU A 380 -18.88 1.40 13.32
N LYS A 381 -18.06 2.24 13.97
CA LYS A 381 -18.37 3.68 14.14
C LYS A 381 -17.18 4.54 13.78
N GLU A 382 -17.43 5.82 13.55
CA GLU A 382 -16.38 6.81 13.33
C GLU A 382 -15.41 6.87 14.53
N PRO A 383 -14.12 7.13 14.29
CA PRO A 383 -13.15 7.27 15.38
C PRO A 383 -13.53 8.41 16.33
N VAL A 384 -13.42 8.15 17.64
CA VAL A 384 -13.62 9.16 18.69
C VAL A 384 -12.28 9.76 19.06
N PHE A 385 -12.09 11.04 18.77
CA PHE A 385 -10.90 11.80 19.15
C PHE A 385 -11.05 12.30 20.57
N MET A 386 -10.12 11.91 21.44
CA MET A 386 -10.05 12.36 22.82
C MET A 386 -9.01 13.45 22.95
N ASP A 387 -9.40 14.57 23.56
CA ASP A 387 -8.52 15.63 24.04
C ASP A 387 -8.75 15.86 25.54
N PHE A 388 -7.66 16.07 26.28
CA PHE A 388 -7.70 16.32 27.71
C PHE A 388 -7.56 17.83 27.97
N PRO A 389 -8.58 18.49 28.54
CA PRO A 389 -8.60 19.94 28.68
C PRO A 389 -7.60 20.46 29.71
N ASP A 390 -7.24 19.63 30.70
CA ASP A 390 -6.27 19.99 31.73
C ASP A 390 -4.83 19.80 31.22
N PRO A 391 -4.00 20.86 31.16
CA PRO A 391 -2.64 20.78 30.60
C PRO A 391 -1.71 19.82 31.34
N GLU A 392 -1.84 19.68 32.66
CA GLU A 392 -0.99 18.78 33.46
C GLU A 392 -1.33 17.33 33.14
N THR A 393 -2.61 16.98 33.13
CA THR A 393 -3.14 15.67 32.69
C THR A 393 -2.72 15.35 31.26
N GLN A 394 -2.90 16.29 30.34
CA GLN A 394 -2.51 16.13 28.94
C GLN A 394 -1.01 15.83 28.82
N SER A 395 -0.17 16.59 29.53
CA SER A 395 1.29 16.39 29.54
C SER A 395 1.68 15.01 30.07
N LEU A 396 1.12 14.59 31.20
CA LEU A 396 1.36 13.27 31.80
C LEU A 396 0.92 12.15 30.85
N PHE A 397 -0.29 12.26 30.26
CA PHE A 397 -0.79 11.27 29.32
C PHE A 397 0.08 11.17 28.06
N ARG A 398 0.43 12.32 27.45
CA ARG A 398 1.28 12.35 26.25
C ARG A 398 2.65 11.74 26.50
N LYS A 399 3.23 11.96 27.68
CA LYS A 399 4.50 11.33 28.08
C LYS A 399 4.39 9.81 28.18
N CYS A 400 3.33 9.29 28.83
CA CYS A 400 3.07 7.86 28.89
C CYS A 400 2.82 7.26 27.50
N ARG A 401 2.00 7.94 26.69
CA ARG A 401 1.70 7.57 25.30
C ARG A 401 2.95 7.51 24.44
N GLU A 402 3.78 8.54 24.46
CA GLU A 402 5.01 8.58 23.68
C GLU A 402 5.92 7.42 24.06
N LYS A 403 6.11 7.17 25.37
CA LYS A 403 6.91 6.03 25.84
C LYS A 403 6.33 4.68 25.39
N ALA A 404 5.02 4.48 25.55
CA ALA A 404 4.34 3.25 25.11
C ALA A 404 4.48 3.04 23.59
N MET A 405 4.23 4.07 22.78
CA MET A 405 4.21 3.96 21.31
C MET A 405 5.61 3.90 20.68
N THR A 406 6.65 4.39 21.36
CA THR A 406 8.05 4.34 20.87
C THR A 406 8.80 3.11 21.37
N THR A 407 8.51 2.61 22.58
CA THR A 407 9.29 1.51 23.19
C THR A 407 8.51 0.21 23.41
N GLY A 408 7.18 0.25 23.31
CA GLY A 408 6.34 -0.89 23.69
C GLY A 408 6.26 -1.13 25.21
N ASP A 409 6.58 -0.12 26.03
CA ASP A 409 6.59 -0.22 27.49
C ASP A 409 5.21 -0.63 28.04
N ARG A 410 5.11 -1.90 28.47
CA ARG A 410 3.87 -2.53 28.94
C ARG A 410 3.25 -1.83 30.15
N GLU A 411 4.07 -1.28 31.06
CA GLU A 411 3.56 -0.55 32.22
C GLU A 411 2.86 0.74 31.78
N ASN A 412 3.45 1.50 30.86
CA ASN A 412 2.85 2.72 30.32
C ASN A 412 1.58 2.41 29.50
N VAL A 413 1.53 1.28 28.79
CA VAL A 413 0.29 0.81 28.14
C VAL A 413 -0.81 0.53 29.18
N ALA A 414 -0.47 -0.13 30.29
CA ALA A 414 -1.43 -0.42 31.36
C ALA A 414 -1.92 0.86 32.07
N ILE A 415 -1.02 1.82 32.33
CA ILE A 415 -1.36 3.13 32.90
C ILE A 415 -2.30 3.89 31.96
N MET A 416 -1.99 3.93 30.64
CA MET A 416 -2.88 4.55 29.65
C MET A 416 -4.24 3.86 29.60
N GLY A 417 -4.27 2.52 29.54
CA GLY A 417 -5.51 1.75 29.50
C GLY A 417 -6.38 1.99 30.72
N HIS A 418 -5.79 1.98 31.92
CA HIS A 418 -6.47 2.30 33.17
C HIS A 418 -7.06 3.71 33.13
N PHE A 419 -6.28 4.71 32.71
CA PHE A 419 -6.73 6.10 32.63
C PHE A 419 -7.87 6.29 31.62
N LEU A 420 -7.75 5.72 30.42
CA LEU A 420 -8.79 5.79 29.38
C LEU A 420 -10.09 5.12 29.83
N CYS A 421 -10.01 3.95 30.46
CA CYS A 421 -11.18 3.28 31.04
C CYS A 421 -11.82 4.11 32.15
N TRP A 422 -11.02 4.69 33.05
CA TRP A 422 -11.51 5.56 34.10
C TRP A 422 -12.23 6.79 33.54
N MET A 423 -11.61 7.52 32.59
CA MET A 423 -12.23 8.67 31.92
C MET A 423 -13.57 8.31 31.28
N THR A 424 -13.63 7.16 30.60
CA THR A 424 -14.84 6.67 29.94
C THR A 424 -15.97 6.35 30.93
N LEU A 425 -15.62 5.88 32.12
CA LEU A 425 -16.60 5.64 33.18
C LEU A 425 -17.09 6.94 33.81
N GLN A 426 -16.19 7.92 33.98
CA GLN A 426 -16.56 9.24 34.52
C GLN A 426 -17.50 10.00 33.58
N THR A 427 -17.19 10.08 32.28
CA THR A 427 -18.04 10.82 31.32
C THR A 427 -19.45 10.23 31.21
N ARG A 428 -19.59 8.90 31.28
CA ARG A 428 -20.88 8.20 31.26
C ARG A 428 -21.76 8.43 32.48
N GLN A 429 -21.19 8.78 33.62
CA GLN A 429 -22.02 9.11 34.79
C GLN A 429 -22.83 10.37 34.55
N VAL A 430 -22.45 11.18 33.56
CA VAL A 430 -22.89 12.55 33.53
C VAL A 430 -23.43 13.04 32.19
N GLN A 431 -23.08 12.36 31.10
CA GLN A 431 -23.94 12.29 29.93
C GLN A 431 -24.47 10.85 29.83
N PRO A 432 -25.81 10.65 29.70
CA PRO A 432 -26.34 9.33 29.34
C PRO A 432 -25.61 8.88 28.09
N PRO A 433 -25.32 7.57 27.93
CA PRO A 433 -24.46 7.07 26.87
C PRO A 433 -25.03 7.50 25.52
N ALA A 434 -24.52 8.61 25.01
CA ALA A 434 -24.58 8.87 23.60
C ALA A 434 -23.87 7.67 22.95
N SER A 435 -24.32 7.33 21.76
CA SER A 435 -24.00 6.09 21.06
C SER A 435 -22.53 6.01 20.60
N ASP A 436 -21.61 6.61 21.33
CA ASP A 436 -20.27 7.07 20.94
C ASP A 436 -19.27 5.93 20.72
N GLY A 437 -19.63 4.68 21.02
CA GLY A 437 -18.79 3.51 20.76
C GLY A 437 -17.60 3.33 21.71
N ALA A 438 -17.17 4.39 22.41
CA ALA A 438 -16.14 4.32 23.44
C ALA A 438 -16.65 3.56 24.69
N THR A 439 -16.36 2.26 24.74
CA THR A 439 -16.62 1.40 25.90
C THR A 439 -15.32 0.88 26.49
N VAL A 440 -15.31 0.50 27.77
CA VAL A 440 -14.14 -0.14 28.41
C VAL A 440 -13.66 -1.34 27.59
N ASN A 441 -14.58 -2.19 27.11
CA ASN A 441 -14.22 -3.35 26.30
C ASN A 441 -13.59 -2.96 24.95
N VAL A 442 -14.10 -1.91 24.31
CA VAL A 442 -13.54 -1.40 23.05
C VAL A 442 -12.12 -0.86 23.26
N ILE A 443 -11.91 -0.07 24.31
CA ILE A 443 -10.59 0.49 24.67
C ILE A 443 -9.58 -0.64 24.94
N VAL A 444 -9.95 -1.60 25.78
CA VAL A 444 -9.08 -2.73 26.11
C VAL A 444 -8.79 -3.56 24.86
N ALA A 445 -9.80 -3.88 24.05
CA ALA A 445 -9.61 -4.65 22.82
C ALA A 445 -8.69 -3.92 21.83
N GLN A 446 -8.85 -2.61 21.66
CA GLN A 446 -7.99 -1.79 20.80
C GLN A 446 -6.54 -1.80 21.29
N LEU A 447 -6.30 -1.50 22.57
CA LEU A 447 -4.96 -1.50 23.16
C LEU A 447 -4.28 -2.87 23.07
N LYS A 448 -5.03 -3.97 23.27
CA LYS A 448 -4.49 -5.33 23.08
C LYS A 448 -3.94 -5.52 21.67
N LYS A 449 -4.67 -5.07 20.63
CA LYS A 449 -4.24 -5.16 19.22
C LYS A 449 -3.06 -4.25 18.89
N GLU A 450 -3.09 -3.01 19.38
CA GLU A 450 -2.02 -2.04 19.17
C GLU A 450 -0.69 -2.52 19.75
N TYR A 451 -0.70 -3.03 20.99
CA TYR A 451 0.53 -3.36 21.71
C TYR A 451 0.84 -4.86 21.76
N ARG A 452 0.02 -5.73 21.15
CA ARG A 452 0.12 -7.20 21.24
C ARG A 452 0.25 -7.65 22.70
N PHE A 453 -0.65 -7.13 23.54
CA PHE A 453 -0.58 -7.28 24.98
C PHE A 453 -1.76 -8.09 25.52
N ASP A 454 -1.70 -9.41 25.35
CA ASP A 454 -2.82 -10.32 25.63
C ASP A 454 -3.36 -10.21 27.08
N ASP A 455 -2.44 -10.02 28.04
CA ASP A 455 -2.73 -9.91 29.48
C ASP A 455 -3.04 -8.49 29.95
N LEU A 456 -3.28 -7.54 29.02
CA LEU A 456 -3.54 -6.14 29.36
C LEU A 456 -4.63 -5.94 30.42
N HIS A 457 -5.68 -6.76 30.37
CA HIS A 457 -6.77 -6.71 31.34
C HIS A 457 -6.31 -6.98 32.79
N LEU A 458 -5.37 -7.92 32.99
CA LEU A 458 -4.78 -8.19 34.30
C LEU A 458 -3.94 -7.00 34.76
N ALA A 459 -3.13 -6.43 33.87
CA ALA A 459 -2.32 -5.25 34.16
C ALA A 459 -3.18 -4.02 34.50
N ILE A 460 -4.29 -3.79 33.80
CA ILE A 460 -5.26 -2.72 34.11
C ILE A 460 -5.91 -2.97 35.49
N ASN A 461 -6.26 -4.22 35.80
CA ASN A 461 -6.80 -4.55 37.13
C ASN A 461 -5.78 -4.32 38.25
N GLU A 462 -4.49 -4.57 38.01
CA GLU A 462 -3.43 -4.19 38.95
C GLU A 462 -3.36 -2.67 39.15
N MET A 463 -3.45 -1.89 38.08
CA MET A 463 -3.53 -0.42 38.18
C MET A 463 -4.78 0.03 38.97
N GLN A 464 -5.91 -0.66 38.80
CA GLN A 464 -7.12 -0.42 39.59
C GLN A 464 -6.92 -0.72 41.09
N GLN A 465 -6.19 -1.78 41.43
CA GLN A 465 -5.84 -2.08 42.81
C GLN A 465 -4.93 -0.99 43.40
N ARG A 466 -3.94 -0.51 42.64
CA ARG A 466 -3.09 0.63 43.03
C ARG A 466 -3.92 1.91 43.25
N GLN A 467 -4.85 2.22 42.36
CA GLN A 467 -5.81 3.33 42.55
C GLN A 467 -6.63 3.16 43.83
N ASN A 468 -7.06 1.94 44.16
CA ASN A 468 -7.84 1.70 45.37
C ASN A 468 -7.03 1.93 46.66
N MET A 469 -5.69 1.86 46.61
CA MET A 469 -4.81 2.21 47.73
C MET A 469 -4.52 3.72 47.82
N ASP A 470 -4.81 4.49 46.77
CA ASP A 470 -4.64 5.95 46.79
C ASP A 470 -5.72 6.60 47.69
N PRO A 471 -5.33 7.44 48.68
CA PRO A 471 -6.30 8.08 49.59
C PRO A 471 -7.33 8.96 48.88
N PHE A 472 -6.99 9.49 47.70
CA PHE A 472 -7.86 10.31 46.88
C PHE A 472 -8.47 9.53 45.70
N LYS A 473 -8.24 8.21 45.64
CA LYS A 473 -8.67 7.30 44.56
C LYS A 473 -8.28 7.80 43.17
N ARG A 474 -7.14 8.48 43.06
CA ARG A 474 -6.65 9.03 41.78
C ARG A 474 -6.27 7.91 40.82
N PRO A 475 -6.56 8.04 39.51
CA PRO A 475 -5.99 7.14 38.52
C PRO A 475 -4.47 7.10 38.63
N VAL A 476 -3.84 5.96 38.32
CA VAL A 476 -2.38 5.79 38.52
C VAL A 476 -1.58 6.87 37.78
N LEU A 477 -2.03 7.26 36.58
CA LEU A 477 -1.44 8.36 35.81
C LEU A 477 -1.36 9.68 36.59
N LEU A 478 -2.36 9.96 37.42
CA LEU A 478 -2.52 11.22 38.16
C LEU A 478 -2.09 11.10 39.64
N SER A 479 -1.50 9.98 40.04
CA SER A 479 -1.03 9.75 41.42
C SER A 479 0.03 10.76 41.87
N SER A 480 0.78 11.33 40.91
CA SER A 480 1.80 12.35 41.14
C SER A 480 1.26 13.77 41.27
N MET A 481 0.00 14.04 40.92
CA MET A 481 -0.61 15.36 41.07
C MET A 481 -0.75 15.72 42.54
N SER A 482 -0.52 16.99 42.90
CA SER A 482 -0.81 17.45 44.27
C SER A 482 -2.31 17.37 44.58
N PRO A 483 -2.73 17.19 45.84
CA PRO A 483 -4.16 17.20 46.19
C PRO A 483 -4.92 18.46 45.73
N PRO A 484 -4.36 19.70 45.81
CA PRO A 484 -5.00 20.88 45.23
C PRO A 484 -5.18 20.80 43.70
N ASN A 485 -4.19 20.30 42.95
CA ASN A 485 -4.31 20.13 41.50
C ASN A 485 -5.36 19.07 41.15
N TRP A 486 -5.41 17.98 41.93
CA TRP A 486 -6.44 16.95 41.78
C TRP A 486 -7.85 17.50 41.99
N VAL A 487 -8.07 18.30 43.05
CA VAL A 487 -9.35 18.97 43.29
C VAL A 487 -9.71 19.87 42.12
N ARG A 488 -8.76 20.69 41.62
CA ARG A 488 -8.98 21.55 40.46
C ARG A 488 -9.34 20.75 39.20
N PHE A 489 -8.66 19.64 38.95
CA PHE A 489 -8.94 18.75 37.83
C PHE A 489 -10.37 18.20 37.90
N CYS A 490 -10.76 17.66 39.05
CA CYS A 490 -12.13 17.19 39.29
C CYS A 490 -13.16 18.32 39.15
N SER A 491 -12.88 19.53 39.63
CA SER A 491 -13.72 20.71 39.44
C SER A 491 -13.85 21.13 37.97
N GLY A 492 -12.80 20.95 37.17
CA GLY A 492 -12.81 21.24 35.73
C GLY A 492 -13.63 20.23 34.92
N MET A 493 -13.70 18.98 35.37
CA MET A 493 -14.64 18.00 34.80
C MET A 493 -16.09 18.39 35.12
N ASN A 494 -16.33 19.16 36.21
CA ASN A 494 -17.62 19.41 36.82
C ASN A 494 -18.50 20.51 36.18
N GLY A 495 -18.68 20.47 34.86
CA GLY A 495 -20.04 20.65 34.30
C GLY A 495 -20.99 19.48 34.66
N TYR A 496 -20.63 18.72 35.69
CA TYR A 496 -20.88 17.30 35.90
C TYR A 496 -20.92 16.92 37.40
N GLN A 497 -21.37 17.87 38.20
CA GLN A 497 -21.17 17.88 39.65
C GLN A 497 -22.42 17.34 40.34
N GLN A 498 -22.44 16.07 40.78
CA GLN A 498 -23.19 15.70 42.00
C GLN A 498 -22.97 14.32 42.61
N VAL A 499 -22.08 13.46 42.11
CA VAL A 499 -21.86 12.14 42.73
C VAL A 499 -20.37 11.98 42.99
N VAL A 500 -20.01 11.29 44.06
CA VAL A 500 -18.63 11.04 44.52
C VAL A 500 -18.05 12.12 45.44
N LEU A 501 -18.79 12.48 46.48
CA LEU A 501 -18.23 12.68 47.83
C LEU A 501 -19.17 12.06 48.87
N THR A 502 -19.35 10.74 48.78
CA THR A 502 -19.84 9.85 49.85
C THR A 502 -19.18 8.50 49.70
#